data_AF-A0A814APV7-F1
#
_entry.id   AF-A0A814APV7-F1
#
_cell.length_a   1.000
_cell.length_b   1.000
_cell.length_c   1.000
_cell.angle_alpha   90.00
_cell.angle_beta   90.00
_cell.angle_gamma   90.00
#
_symmetry.space_group_name_H-M   'P 1'
#
loop_
_entity.id
_entity.type
_entity.pdbx_description
1 polymer ?
#
loop_
_entity_poly.entity_id
_entity_poly.type
_entity_poly.pdbx_seq_one_letter_code
_entity_poly.pdbx_strand_id
1 'polypeptide(L)' 'MADEDGQWYWNACSNPFDKNAVPDWKPYDSSDNNKIEQAFKAGKNKADLANHAIHLKERMQVHKADFNKQRPVKREVKT' A
#
# COMPACT_ATOMS: atom_id res chain seq x y z
N MET A 1 -18.94 2.73 -15.36
CA MET A 1 -18.45 1.72 -14.41
C MET A 1 -18.27 2.45 -13.10
N ALA A 2 -18.91 2.02 -12.01
CA ALA A 2 -18.71 2.68 -10.73
C ALA A 2 -17.25 2.43 -10.32
N ASP A 3 -16.44 3.48 -10.26
CA ASP A 3 -15.08 3.44 -9.74
C ASP A 3 -15.13 3.23 -8.23
N GLU A 4 -15.44 2.02 -7.78
CA GLU A 4 -15.54 1.69 -6.37
C GLU A 4 -14.23 2.04 -5.66
N ASP A 5 -14.30 2.91 -4.65
CA ASP A 5 -13.14 3.31 -3.86
C ASP A 5 -12.63 2.14 -3.01
N GLY A 6 -11.35 1.82 -3.21
CA GLY A 6 -10.68 0.76 -2.48
C GLY A 6 -10.10 1.23 -1.13
N GLN A 7 -10.12 0.34 -0.14
CA GLN A 7 -9.30 0.47 1.06
C GLN A 7 -7.96 -0.22 0.84
N TRP A 8 -6.89 0.53 1.03
CA TRP A 8 -5.51 0.06 0.98
C TRP A 8 -5.02 -0.34 2.36
N TYR A 9 -4.18 -1.36 2.38
CA TYR A 9 -3.57 -1.93 3.57
C TYR A 9 -2.08 -2.18 3.35
N TRP A 10 -1.32 -2.16 4.44
CA TRP A 10 0.10 -2.52 4.47
C TRP A 10 0.36 -3.62 5.50
N ASN A 11 1.33 -4.51 5.22
CA ASN A 11 1.70 -5.56 6.14
C ASN A 11 2.65 -5.03 7.23
N ALA A 12 2.13 -4.87 8.44
CA ALA A 12 2.83 -4.36 9.61
C ALA A 12 3.68 -5.41 10.32
N CYS A 13 3.65 -6.67 9.88
CA CYS A 13 4.47 -7.73 10.45
C CYS A 13 5.97 -7.34 10.47
N SER A 14 6.69 -7.76 11.51
CA SER A 14 8.13 -7.47 11.68
C SER A 14 8.98 -8.07 10.57
N ASN A 15 8.61 -9.26 10.08
CA ASN A 15 9.21 -9.89 8.90
C ASN A 15 8.12 -10.18 7.85
N PRO A 16 7.77 -9.18 7.03
CA PRO A 16 6.60 -9.27 6.15
C PRO A 16 6.81 -10.19 4.94
N PHE A 17 8.02 -10.72 4.74
CA PHE A 17 8.37 -11.65 3.66
C PHE A 17 8.58 -13.08 4.13
N ASP A 18 8.52 -13.34 5.44
CA ASP A 18 8.53 -14.70 5.96
C ASP A 18 7.20 -15.39 5.63
N LYS A 19 7.29 -16.54 4.96
CA LYS A 19 6.13 -17.34 4.54
C LYS A 19 5.38 -17.95 5.71
N ASN A 20 6.06 -18.11 6.86
CA ASN A 20 5.48 -18.67 8.07
C ASN A 20 4.91 -17.60 9.00
N ALA A 21 5.19 -16.32 8.74
CA ALA A 21 4.68 -15.23 9.54
C ALA A 21 3.21 -14.97 9.21
N VAL A 22 2.40 -14.77 10.25
CA VAL A 22 1.01 -14.34 10.07
C VAL A 22 1.03 -12.88 9.59
N PRO A 23 0.41 -12.55 8.44
CA PRO A 23 0.33 -11.17 7.97
C PRO A 23 -0.49 -10.30 8.94
N ASP A 24 0.04 -9.14 9.30
CA ASP A 24 -0.69 -8.14 10.10
C ASP A 24 -1.06 -6.96 9.20
N TRP A 25 -2.18 -7.09 8.49
CA TRP A 25 -2.63 -6.06 7.56
C TRP A 25 -3.27 -4.89 8.31
N LYS A 26 -2.66 -3.71 8.21
CA LYS A 26 -3.20 -2.46 8.76
C LYS A 26 -3.73 -1.57 7.64
N PRO A 27 -4.91 -0.95 7.79
CA PRO A 27 -5.40 0.01 6.82
C PRO A 27 -4.52 1.26 6.82
N TYR A 28 -4.36 1.89 5.66
CA TYR A 28 -3.93 3.28 5.62
C TYR A 28 -5.03 4.19 6.18
N ASP A 29 -4.63 5.30 6.81
CA ASP A 29 -5.56 6.35 7.18
C ASP A 29 -6.23 6.95 5.94
N SER A 30 -7.34 7.65 6.14
CA SER A 30 -8.15 8.17 5.04
C SER A 30 -7.39 9.10 4.10
N SER A 31 -6.45 9.91 4.60
CA SER A 31 -5.67 10.84 3.77
C SER A 31 -4.72 10.08 2.86
N ASP A 32 -3.93 9.16 3.42
CA ASP A 32 -2.98 8.39 2.62
C ASP A 32 -3.69 7.38 1.72
N ASN A 33 -4.77 6.76 2.19
CA ASN A 33 -5.62 5.90 1.36
C ASN A 33 -6.10 6.63 0.10
N ASN A 34 -6.63 7.85 0.25
CA ASN A 34 -7.13 8.64 -0.88
C ASN A 34 -6.02 8.97 -1.88
N LYS A 35 -4.80 9.28 -1.42
CA LYS A 35 -3.66 9.54 -2.34
C LYS A 35 -3.28 8.29 -3.13
N ILE A 36 -3.23 7.14 -2.46
CA ILE A 36 -2.88 5.85 -3.10
C ILE A 36 -3.96 5.48 -4.11
N GLU A 37 -5.22 5.61 -3.73
CA GLU A 37 -6.37 5.29 -4.59
C GLU A 37 -6.44 6.21 -5.82
N GLN A 38 -6.24 7.52 -5.65
CA GLN A 38 -6.18 8.46 -6.77
C GLN A 38 -5.02 8.14 -7.72
N ALA A 39 -3.84 7.80 -7.19
CA ALA A 39 -2.70 7.41 -8.02
C ALA A 39 -2.97 6.10 -8.78
N PHE A 40 -3.63 5.14 -8.14
CA PHE A 40 -4.04 3.89 -8.75
C PHE A 40 -5.07 4.10 -9.87
N LYS A 41 -6.14 4.85 -9.61
CA LYS A 41 -7.17 5.20 -10.60
C LYS A 41 -6.61 6.00 -11.78
N ALA A 42 -5.60 6.84 -11.53
CA ALA A 42 -4.91 7.60 -12.57
C ALA A 42 -3.86 6.78 -13.35
N GLY A 43 -3.72 5.47 -13.08
CA GLY A 43 -2.77 4.60 -13.78
C GLY A 43 -1.29 4.95 -13.51
N LYS A 44 -0.99 5.61 -12.38
CA LYS A 44 0.39 5.94 -12.01
C LYS A 44 1.13 4.69 -11.54
N ASN A 45 2.46 4.69 -11.70
CA ASN A 45 3.30 3.60 -11.21
C ASN A 45 3.50 3.63 -9.69
N LYS A 46 3.45 4.82 -9.08
CA LYS A 46 3.66 5.01 -7.65
C LYS A 46 2.77 6.10 -7.05
N ALA A 47 2.50 5.96 -5.75
CA ALA A 47 1.92 7.01 -4.91
C ALA A 47 2.97 7.50 -3.90
N ASP A 48 3.19 8.80 -3.82
CA ASP A 48 4.13 9.41 -2.90
C ASP A 48 3.43 9.79 -1.58
N LEU A 49 3.85 9.17 -0.47
CA LEU A 49 3.44 9.52 0.89
C LEU A 49 4.56 10.31 1.59
N ALA A 50 4.34 10.73 2.85
CA ALA A 50 5.30 11.55 3.58
C ALA A 50 6.69 10.87 3.68
N ASN A 51 6.74 9.68 4.27
CA ASN A 51 7.99 8.93 4.50
C ASN A 51 8.15 7.70 3.59
N HIS A 52 7.13 7.39 2.79
CA HIS A 52 7.07 6.17 2.00
C HIS A 52 6.62 6.45 0.57
N ALA A 53 6.98 5.57 -0.35
CA ALA A 53 6.38 5.51 -1.68
C ALA A 53 5.70 4.15 -1.84
N ILE A 54 4.48 4.16 -2.39
CA ILE A 54 3.75 2.93 -2.72
C ILE A 54 3.96 2.65 -4.19
N HIS A 55 4.72 1.61 -4.50
CA HIS A 55 4.89 1.05 -5.83
C HIS A 55 3.66 0.21 -6.16
N LEU A 56 2.78 0.76 -7.01
CA LEU A 56 1.43 0.25 -7.22
C LEU A 56 1.41 -1.05 -8.04
N LYS A 57 2.34 -1.19 -8.99
CA LYS A 57 2.46 -2.39 -9.83
C LYS A 57 3.06 -3.56 -9.05
N GLU A 58 4.10 -3.29 -8.27
CA GLU A 58 4.79 -4.27 -7.43
C GLU A 58 4.04 -4.56 -6.12
N ARG A 59 3.03 -3.74 -5.79
CA ARG A 59 2.28 -3.79 -4.53
C ARG A 59 3.20 -3.75 -3.31
N MET A 60 4.09 -2.76 -3.31
CA MET A 60 5.12 -2.58 -2.28
C MET A 60 5.16 -1.15 -1.75
N GLN A 61 5.12 -0.99 -0.43
CA GLN A 61 5.54 0.21 0.27
C GLN A 61 7.07 0.17 0.44
N VAL A 62 7.74 1.27 0.11
CA VAL A 62 9.19 1.45 0.28
C VAL A 62 9.45 2.71 1.08
N HIS A 63 10.27 2.64 2.13
CA HIS A 63 10.67 3.81 2.90
C HIS A 63 11.64 4.69 2.10
N LYS A 64 11.40 6.00 2.08
CA LYS A 64 12.14 6.95 1.21
C LYS A 64 13.62 7.11 1.58
N ALA A 65 13.95 6.97 2.86
CA ALA A 65 15.32 7.08 3.34
C ALA A 65 16.02 5.71 3.55
N ASP A 66 15.27 4.60 3.46
CA ASP A 66 15.82 3.27 3.74
C ASP A 66 15.14 2.23 2.84
N PHE A 67 15.76 1.97 1.69
CA PHE A 67 15.21 1.07 0.68
C PHE A 67 15.14 -0.40 1.12
N ASN A 68 15.75 -0.77 2.25
CA ASN A 68 15.61 -2.11 2.82
C ASN A 68 14.31 -2.24 3.64
N LYS A 69 13.73 -1.12 4.08
CA LYS A 69 12.43 -1.10 4.77
C LYS A 69 11.30 -1.10 3.74
N GLN A 70 10.96 -2.30 3.31
CA GLN A 70 9.87 -2.54 2.38
C GLN A 70 8.76 -3.38 3.02
N ARG A 71 7.51 -3.08 2.66
CA ARG A 71 6.34 -3.80 3.17
C ARG A 71 5.36 -4.07 2.02
N PRO A 72 4.84 -5.30 1.86
CA PRO A 72 3.76 -5.58 0.94
C PRO A 72 2.53 -4.72 1.24
N VAL A 73 1.81 -4.34 0.19
CA VAL A 73 0.52 -3.64 0.27
C VAL A 73 -0.56 -4.42 -0.49
N LYS A 74 -1.83 -4.17 -0.14
CA LYS A 74 -2.98 -4.69 -0.88
C LYS A 74 -4.10 -3.65 -0.93
N ARG A 75 -4.98 -3.80 -1.92
CA ARG A 75 -6.22 -3.05 -2.08
C ARG A 75 -7.39 -4.01 -1.93
N GLU A 76 -8.39 -3.65 -1.16
CA GLU A 76 -9.66 -4.37 -1.05
C GLU A 76 -10.79 -3.42 -1.43
N VAL A 77 -11.74 -3.92 -2.23
CA VAL A 77 -12.95 -3.19 -2.60
C VAL A 77 -14.10 -3.83 -1.84
N LYS A 78 -14.93 -3.02 -1.19
CA LYS A 78 -16.18 -3.52 -0.62
C LYS A 78 -17.21 -3.59 -1.75
N THR A 79 -17.45 -4.80 -2.26
CA THR A 79 -18.68 -5.16 -2.99
C THR A 79 -19.92 -5.02 -2.12
#